data_AF-A0A817WSS8-F1
#
_entry.id   AF-A0A817WSS8-F1
#
_cell.length_a   1.000
_cell.length_b   1.000
_cell.length_c   1.000
_cell.angle_alpha   90.00
_cell.angle_beta   90.00
_cell.angle_gamma   90.00
#
_symmetry.space_group_name_H-M   'P 1'
#
loop_
_entity.id
_entity.type
_entity.pdbx_description
1 polymer ?
#
loop_
_entity_poly.entity_id
_entity_poly.type
_entity_poly.pdbx_seq_one_letter_code
_entity_poly.pdbx_strand_id
1 'polypeptide(L)'
;MTIEALLFGIQQCPNCSNIIHVVDNQATPRDMILLRNVKKPVKVFVCQLNENALKTNLINIATNTGGSIHTIEQGVVNFSGSGTITIGTRTYRKTATGYFVV
;
A
#
# COMPACT_ATOMS: atom_id res chain seq x y z
N MET A 1 -11.10 -9.82 0.53
CA MET A 1 -10.94 -8.75 1.55
C MET A 1 -9.48 -8.49 1.75
N THR A 2 -9.05 -7.24 1.71
CA THR A 2 -7.69 -6.82 2.06
C THR A 2 -7.72 -6.03 3.37
N ILE A 3 -8.63 -5.06 3.47
CA ILE A 3 -8.73 -4.18 4.64
C ILE A 3 -9.35 -4.90 5.84
N GLU A 4 -10.34 -5.77 5.64
CA GLU A 4 -10.92 -6.53 6.77
C GLU A 4 -9.87 -7.44 7.43
N ALA A 5 -9.01 -8.07 6.63
CA ALA A 5 -7.92 -8.89 7.15
C ALA A 5 -6.92 -8.05 7.98
N LEU A 6 -6.61 -6.83 7.53
CA LEU A 6 -5.79 -5.88 8.28
C LEU A 6 -6.45 -5.50 9.62
N LEU A 7 -7.73 -5.13 9.60
CA LEU A 7 -8.47 -4.76 10.82
C LEU A 7 -8.53 -5.93 11.81
N PHE A 8 -8.80 -7.14 11.31
CA PHE A 8 -8.79 -8.34 12.13
C PHE A 8 -7.42 -8.57 12.77
N GLY A 9 -6.33 -8.51 12.00
CA GLY A 9 -4.97 -8.67 12.53
C GLY A 9 -4.61 -7.60 13.59
N ILE A 10 -5.03 -6.35 13.39
CA ILE A 10 -4.83 -5.27 14.36
C ILE A 10 -5.61 -5.55 15.66
N GLN A 11 -6.83 -6.08 15.57
CA GLN A 11 -7.62 -6.47 16.74
C GLN A 11 -6.97 -7.60 17.52
N GLN A 12 -6.33 -8.56 16.86
CA GLN A 12 -5.61 -9.65 17.54
C GLN A 12 -4.34 -9.17 18.26
N CYS A 13 -3.76 -8.04 17.85
CA CYS A 13 -2.61 -7.44 18.52
C CYS A 13 -2.75 -5.91 18.66
N PRO A 14 -3.54 -5.43 19.64
CA PRO A 14 -3.80 -4.00 19.82
C PRO A 14 -2.55 -3.20 20.20
N ASN A 15 -1.52 -3.85 20.77
CA ASN A 15 -0.27 -3.21 21.15
C ASN A 15 0.84 -3.32 20.09
N CYS A 16 0.63 -4.09 19.02
CA CYS A 16 1.59 -4.17 17.92
C CYS A 16 1.68 -2.82 17.19
N SER A 17 2.89 -2.31 17.06
CA SER A 17 3.19 -1.04 16.37
C SER A 17 3.61 -1.25 14.91
N ASN A 18 4.20 -2.40 14.60
CA ASN A 18 4.66 -2.75 13.25
C ASN A 18 3.67 -3.69 12.56
N ILE A 19 2.86 -3.14 11.67
CA ILE A 19 1.96 -3.93 10.81
C ILE A 19 2.61 -4.07 9.44
N ILE A 20 2.81 -5.32 9.03
CA ILE A 20 3.34 -5.67 7.71
C ILE A 20 2.24 -6.40 6.95
N HIS A 21 1.84 -5.84 5.81
CA HIS A 21 0.85 -6.41 4.92
C HIS A 21 1.55 -7.02 3.72
N VAL A 22 1.69 -8.35 3.73
CA VAL A 22 2.34 -9.09 2.65
C VAL A 22 1.29 -9.46 1.60
N VAL A 23 1.48 -9.01 0.36
CA VAL A 23 0.50 -9.21 -0.72
C VAL A 23 1.18 -9.47 -2.06
N ASP A 24 0.45 -10.17 -2.94
CA ASP A 24 0.74 -10.16 -4.37
C ASP A 24 0.14 -8.90 -5.04
N ASN A 25 0.61 -8.61 -6.26
CA ASN A 25 0.07 -7.53 -7.10
C ASN A 25 -1.03 -8.02 -8.07
N GLN A 26 -1.58 -9.21 -7.87
CA GLN A 26 -2.57 -9.82 -8.77
C GLN A 26 -3.99 -9.35 -8.45
N ALA A 27 -4.32 -9.25 -7.16
CA ALA A 27 -5.64 -8.84 -6.72
C ALA A 27 -5.71 -7.34 -6.36
N THR A 28 -6.73 -6.65 -6.87
CA THR A 28 -7.04 -5.27 -6.43
C THR A 28 -7.86 -5.32 -5.14
N PRO A 29 -7.42 -4.64 -4.06
CA PRO A 29 -8.23 -4.45 -2.85
C PRO A 29 -9.61 -3.86 -3.18
N ARG A 30 -10.68 -4.52 -2.73
CA ARG A 30 -12.08 -4.13 -3.05
C ARG A 30 -12.80 -3.42 -1.90
N ASP A 31 -12.31 -3.59 -0.68
CA ASP A 31 -12.89 -3.13 0.58
C ASP A 31 -12.25 -1.82 1.09
N MET A 32 -11.80 -0.97 0.16
CA MET A 32 -11.11 0.29 0.45
C MET A 32 -11.93 1.29 1.29
N ILE A 33 -13.26 1.17 1.27
CA ILE A 33 -14.16 1.98 2.12
C ILE A 33 -13.85 1.82 3.62
N LEU A 34 -13.30 0.67 4.01
CA LEU A 34 -12.94 0.36 5.39
C LEU A 34 -11.58 0.93 5.80
N LEU A 35 -10.77 1.42 4.84
CA LEU A 35 -9.40 1.89 5.11
C LEU A 35 -9.37 3.02 6.16
N ARG A 36 -10.43 3.83 6.21
CA ARG A 36 -10.60 4.87 7.23
C ARG A 36 -10.55 4.35 8.67
N ASN A 37 -10.80 3.07 8.89
CA ASN A 37 -10.78 2.42 10.20
C ASN A 37 -9.37 1.93 10.58
N VAL A 38 -8.42 1.88 9.64
CA VAL A 38 -7.03 1.49 9.91
C VAL A 38 -6.28 2.72 10.44
N LYS A 39 -6.02 2.73 11.76
CA LYS A 39 -5.43 3.89 12.47
C LYS A 39 -3.93 3.77 12.73
N LYS A 40 -3.28 2.73 12.20
CA LYS A 40 -1.87 2.43 12.42
C LYS A 40 -1.14 2.38 11.08
N PRO A 41 0.15 2.79 11.02
CA PRO A 41 0.95 2.67 9.81
C PRO A 41 1.05 1.25 9.29
N VAL A 42 0.79 1.06 8.00
CA VAL A 42 0.87 -0.24 7.33
C VAL A 42 2.04 -0.25 6.35
N LYS A 43 3.01 -1.15 6.59
CA LYS A 43 4.09 -1.45 5.64
C LYS A 43 3.58 -2.48 4.64
N VAL A 44 3.32 -2.07 3.42
CA VAL A 44 2.84 -2.97 2.35
C VAL A 44 4.04 -3.61 1.69
N PHE A 45 4.20 -4.92 1.86
CA PHE A 45 5.26 -5.71 1.23
C PHE A 45 4.68 -6.45 0.02
N VAL A 46 5.13 -6.08 -1.17
CA VAL A 46 4.67 -6.63 -2.45
C VAL A 46 5.68 -7.67 -2.93
N CYS A 47 5.24 -8.91 -3.07
CA CYS A 47 6.13 -10.02 -3.40
C CYS A 47 6.42 -10.17 -4.90
N GLN A 48 5.58 -9.63 -5.78
CA GLN A 48 5.72 -9.78 -7.23
C GLN A 48 5.41 -8.47 -7.93
N LEU A 49 6.46 -7.73 -8.26
CA LEU A 49 6.40 -6.52 -9.07
C LEU A 49 6.93 -6.84 -10.48
N ASN A 50 6.15 -7.61 -11.25
CA ASN A 50 6.46 -7.89 -12.66
C ASN A 50 6.30 -6.60 -13.51
N GLU A 51 6.30 -6.69 -14.85
CA GLU A 51 6.05 -5.55 -15.77
C GLU A 51 4.71 -4.83 -15.58
N ASN A 52 3.84 -5.40 -14.73
CA ASN A 52 2.55 -4.86 -14.35
C ASN A 52 2.71 -3.69 -13.39
N ALA A 53 1.91 -2.65 -13.62
CA ALA A 53 1.75 -1.58 -12.66
C ALA A 53 1.24 -2.12 -11.31
N LEU A 54 1.84 -1.63 -10.23
CA LEU A 54 1.35 -1.79 -8.88
C LEU A 54 -0.08 -1.25 -8.79
N LYS A 55 -0.99 -2.03 -8.21
CA LYS A 55 -2.36 -1.55 -7.98
C LYS A 55 -2.32 -0.31 -7.10
N THR A 56 -2.92 0.76 -7.57
CA THR A 56 -2.94 2.06 -6.88
C THR A 56 -3.62 1.98 -5.51
N ASN A 57 -4.54 1.04 -5.31
CA ASN A 57 -5.11 0.77 -3.99
C ASN A 57 -4.08 0.31 -2.95
N LEU A 58 -3.04 -0.43 -3.34
CA LEU A 58 -1.94 -0.81 -2.44
C LEU A 58 -1.11 0.41 -2.05
N ILE A 59 -0.89 1.32 -3.01
CA ILE A 59 -0.24 2.63 -2.77
C ILE A 59 -1.08 3.44 -1.78
N ASN A 60 -2.39 3.54 -2.02
CA ASN A 60 -3.32 4.28 -1.17
C ASN A 60 -3.37 3.72 0.27
N ILE A 61 -3.26 2.39 0.46
CA ILE A 61 -3.18 1.79 1.80
C ILE A 61 -1.94 2.30 2.53
N ALA A 62 -0.77 2.22 1.90
CA ALA A 62 0.47 2.68 2.52
C ALA A 62 0.43 4.19 2.81
N THR A 63 0.02 5.01 1.84
CA THR A 63 0.06 6.47 2.01
C THR A 63 -0.98 6.98 2.99
N ASN A 64 -2.21 6.45 2.97
CA ASN A 64 -3.29 6.94 3.85
C ASN A 64 -3.11 6.50 5.30
N THR A 65 -2.32 5.45 5.55
CA THR A 65 -1.98 5.00 6.90
C THR A 65 -0.68 5.61 7.42
N GLY A 66 0.06 6.38 6.59
CA GLY A 66 1.39 6.89 6.94
C GLY A 66 2.48 5.80 6.95
N GLY A 67 2.25 4.71 6.23
CA GLY A 67 3.19 3.61 6.06
C GLY A 67 4.06 3.73 4.79
N SER A 68 4.57 2.59 4.34
CA SER A 68 5.56 2.47 3.26
C SER A 68 5.23 1.31 2.31
N ILE A 69 5.69 1.37 1.07
CA ILE A 69 5.72 0.21 0.17
C ILE A 69 7.12 -0.40 0.17
N HIS A 70 7.16 -1.72 0.22
CA HIS A 70 8.35 -2.54 0.10
C HIS A 70 8.15 -3.53 -1.06
N THR A 71 9.15 -3.69 -1.90
CA THR A 71 9.15 -4.66 -3.01
C THR A 71 10.46 -5.44 -2.97
N ILE A 72 10.45 -6.68 -3.46
CA ILE A 72 11.67 -7.51 -3.50
C ILE A 72 12.68 -6.89 -4.48
N GLU A 73 12.18 -6.28 -5.55
CA GLU A 73 12.94 -5.80 -6.69
C GLU A 73 13.62 -4.45 -6.42
N GLN A 74 12.99 -3.57 -5.64
CA GLN A 74 13.49 -2.20 -5.41
C GLN A 74 13.67 -1.83 -3.93
N GLY A 75 13.36 -2.73 -2.99
CA GLY A 75 13.48 -2.43 -1.57
C GLY A 75 12.37 -1.51 -1.08
N VAL A 76 12.70 -0.34 -0.52
CA VAL A 76 11.74 0.58 0.12
C VAL A 76 11.40 1.76 -0.77
N VAL A 77 10.11 2.03 -0.97
CA VAL A 77 9.60 3.21 -1.69
C VAL A 77 9.22 4.29 -0.68
N ASN A 78 9.86 5.46 -0.80
CA ASN A 78 9.53 6.65 -0.02
C ASN A 78 8.57 7.57 -0.80
N PHE A 79 7.52 8.03 -0.14
CA PHE A 79 6.50 8.91 -0.76
C PHE A 79 6.79 10.41 -0.58
N SER A 80 7.98 10.78 -0.12
CA SER A 80 8.40 12.17 0.08
C SER A 80 8.83 12.80 -1.25
N GLY A 81 7.93 13.49 -1.95
CA GLY A 81 8.28 14.16 -3.21
C GLY A 81 7.11 14.82 -3.96
N SER A 82 7.47 15.69 -4.91
CA SER A 82 6.56 16.56 -5.68
C SER A 82 5.79 15.79 -6.75
N GLY A 83 4.67 15.18 -6.36
CA GLY A 83 3.56 14.84 -7.25
C GLY A 83 3.68 13.54 -8.05
N THR A 84 4.87 13.02 -8.33
CA THR A 84 5.08 11.73 -9.00
C THR A 84 6.02 10.81 -8.23
N ILE A 85 5.76 9.50 -8.30
CA ILE A 85 6.60 8.44 -7.73
C ILE A 85 6.83 7.37 -8.79
N THR A 86 8.02 6.80 -8.84
CA THR A 86 8.34 5.69 -9.74
C THR A 86 8.47 4.41 -8.92
N ILE A 87 7.74 3.36 -9.31
CA ILE A 87 7.79 2.03 -8.68
C ILE A 87 7.87 1.01 -9.82
N GLY A 88 8.92 0.20 -9.81
CA GLY A 88 9.32 -0.64 -10.94
C GLY A 88 9.71 0.21 -12.14
N THR A 89 9.15 -0.12 -13.30
CA THR A 89 9.28 0.62 -14.56
C THR A 89 8.15 1.61 -14.78
N ARG A 90 7.27 1.82 -13.79
CA ARG A 90 6.03 2.58 -13.92
C ARG A 90 6.06 3.84 -13.05
N THR A 91 5.50 4.91 -13.60
CA THR A 91 5.36 6.20 -12.90
C THR A 91 3.92 6.38 -12.46
N TYR A 92 3.73 6.84 -11.24
CA TYR A 92 2.43 7.15 -10.65
C TYR A 92 2.37 8.61 -10.30
N ARG A 93 1.23 9.23 -10.54
CA ARG A 93 0.97 10.63 -10.19
C ARG A 93 -0.07 10.70 -9.08
N LYS A 94 0.21 11.56 -8.09
CA LYS A 94 -0.65 11.84 -6.96
C LYS A 94 -1.79 12.79 -7.37
N THR A 95 -3.01 12.50 -6.94
CA THR A 95 -4.20 13.36 -7.04
C THR A 95 -4.75 13.67 -5.65
N ALA A 96 -5.83 14.46 -5.60
CA ALA A 96 -6.59 14.70 -4.38
C ALA A 96 -7.24 13.43 -3.79
N THR A 97 -7.47 12.40 -4.62
CA THR A 97 -8.22 11.19 -4.24
C THR A 97 -7.37 9.91 -4.20
N GLY A 98 -6.10 9.96 -4.61
CA GLY A 98 -5.20 8.81 -4.58
C GLY A 98 -4.07 8.90 -5.60
N TYR A 99 -3.67 7.76 -6.16
CA TYR A 99 -2.67 7.67 -7.22
C TYR A 99 -3.26 7.07 -8.51
N PHE A 100 -2.72 7.48 -9.66
CA PHE A 100 -2.99 6.90 -10.97
C PHE A 100 -1.68 6.64 -11.72
N VAL A 101 -1.66 5.62 -12.58
CA VAL A 101 -0.50 5.31 -13.42
C VAL A 101 -0.47 6.27 -14.62
N VAL A 102 0.73 6.73 -14.99
CA VAL A 102 0.97 7.60 -16.15
C VAL A 102 1.58 6.78 -17.29
#